data_AF-O29456-F1
#
_entry.id   AF-O29456-F1
#
_cell.length_a   1.000
_cell.length_b   1.000
_cell.length_c   1.000
_cell.angle_alpha   90.00
_cell.angle_beta   90.00
_cell.angle_gamma   90.00
#
_symmetry.space_group_name_H-M   'P 1'
#
loop_
_entity.id
_entity.type
_entity.pdbx_description
1 polymer ?
#
loop_
_entity_poly.entity_id
_entity_poly.type
_entity_poly.pdbx_seq_one_letter_code
_entity_poly.pdbx_strand_id
1 'polypeptide(L)'
;MNSCHDRHLPALFQRLEYITCVSRTRITSPSTALQRLYKFWANLIFVDETSKKVDEMAKKQAEIEGKIDEVFNSLERLRGELEEQPDKLGWDDITQEIIGAISFAFPFLFTGELWEIAKEISLERSLAIFIITVVIAYLFITKSKIGNLKKETLFYIPRRLLTVLVIAYLISAGMIYLYGIYIVAHFTTTQFINATILISTFAVIGAIAVDMVK
;
A
#
# COMPACT_ATOMS: atom_id res chain seq x y z
N MET A 1 61.41 -23.10 36.30
CA MET A 1 60.82 -22.17 37.29
C MET A 1 60.69 -20.82 36.58
N ASN A 2 59.52 -20.27 36.27
CA ASN A 2 58.24 -20.33 36.98
C ASN A 2 57.02 -20.50 36.07
N SER A 3 56.05 -21.21 36.63
CA SER A 3 54.64 -21.36 36.25
C SER A 3 53.84 -20.11 36.67
N CYS A 4 52.80 -19.73 35.92
CA CYS A 4 51.37 -19.66 36.32
C CYS A 4 50.86 -18.25 35.93
N HIS A 5 49.62 -17.92 35.59
CA HIS A 5 48.33 -18.62 35.44
C HIS A 5 47.37 -17.58 34.82
N ASP A 6 46.31 -18.07 34.19
CA ASP A 6 44.96 -17.48 34.07
C ASP A 6 44.76 -16.02 33.63
N ARG A 7 44.08 -15.87 32.49
CA ARG A 7 42.73 -15.28 32.52
C ARG A 7 41.86 -15.77 31.35
N HIS A 8 40.64 -16.15 31.72
CA HIS A 8 39.53 -16.54 30.85
C HIS A 8 39.21 -15.48 29.77
N LEU A 9 38.90 -15.99 28.58
CA LEU A 9 38.54 -15.34 27.31
C LEU A 9 37.29 -14.44 27.37
N PRO A 10 37.13 -13.55 26.37
CA PRO A 10 36.05 -13.78 25.40
C PRO A 10 36.53 -14.05 23.96
N ALA A 11 35.78 -14.92 23.27
CA ALA A 11 36.13 -15.71 22.09
C ALA A 11 36.24 -14.96 20.74
N LEU A 12 36.76 -13.73 20.73
CA LEU A 12 36.87 -12.91 19.51
C LEU A 12 38.30 -12.54 19.08
N PHE A 13 39.32 -13.02 19.80
CA PHE A 13 40.72 -12.66 19.54
C PHE A 13 41.69 -13.84 19.58
N GLN A 14 41.24 -15.05 19.21
CA GLN A 14 42.05 -16.27 19.26
C GLN A 14 42.72 -16.65 17.92
N ARG A 15 42.77 -15.73 16.95
CA ARG A 15 43.29 -16.00 15.59
C ARG A 15 44.37 -15.03 15.09
N LEU A 16 45.05 -14.31 15.99
CA LEU A 16 46.15 -13.40 15.63
C LEU A 16 47.50 -13.65 16.34
N GLU A 17 47.61 -14.64 17.22
CA GLU A 17 48.88 -14.97 17.92
C GLU A 17 49.31 -16.43 17.73
N TYR A 18 49.38 -16.89 16.48
CA TYR A 18 49.96 -18.22 16.16
C TYR A 18 51.16 -18.16 15.20
N ILE A 19 51.73 -16.98 14.93
CA ILE A 19 52.87 -16.82 14.00
C ILE A 19 54.10 -16.16 14.66
N THR A 20 54.13 -15.97 15.97
CA THR A 20 55.27 -15.34 16.68
C THR A 20 55.91 -16.25 17.72
N CYS A 21 56.20 -17.50 17.37
CA CYS A 21 57.07 -18.33 18.21
C CYS A 21 57.79 -19.46 17.47
N VAL A 22 58.42 -19.21 16.32
CA VAL A 22 59.47 -20.11 15.78
C VAL A 22 60.56 -19.29 15.07
N SER A 23 61.80 -19.54 15.49
CA SER A 23 63.08 -19.24 14.83
C SER A 23 63.48 -17.78 14.60
N ARG A 24 64.19 -17.25 15.61
CA ARG A 24 65.39 -16.45 15.37
C ARG A 24 66.48 -17.34 14.78
N THR A 25 66.54 -17.45 13.45
CA THR A 25 67.75 -17.90 12.74
C THR A 25 68.25 -16.77 11.86
N ARG A 26 69.49 -16.36 12.16
CA ARG A 26 70.27 -15.40 11.42
C ARG A 26 70.50 -15.95 10.00
N ILE A 27 69.67 -15.54 9.05
CA ILE A 27 69.94 -15.70 7.61
C ILE A 27 70.32 -14.31 7.10
N THR A 28 71.51 -14.25 6.52
CA THR A 28 72.10 -13.09 5.84
C THR A 28 71.07 -12.37 4.96
N SER A 29 71.01 -11.04 5.10
CA SER A 29 70.33 -10.08 4.22
C SER A 29 70.21 -10.60 2.78
N PRO A 30 69.02 -11.07 2.33
CA PRO A 30 68.82 -11.37 0.93
C PRO A 30 68.87 -10.05 0.17
N SER A 31 69.58 -10.02 -0.97
CA SER A 31 69.71 -8.85 -1.83
C SER A 31 68.35 -8.21 -2.10
N THR A 32 68.31 -6.89 -2.29
CA THR A 32 67.10 -6.10 -2.62
C THR A 32 66.26 -6.71 -3.75
N ALA A 33 66.85 -7.52 -4.62
CA ALA A 33 66.18 -8.29 -5.66
C ALA A 33 65.26 -9.41 -5.12
N LEU A 34 65.69 -10.17 -4.10
CA LEU A 34 64.91 -11.28 -3.55
C LEU A 34 63.70 -10.80 -2.75
N GLN A 35 63.82 -9.71 -2.00
CA GLN A 35 62.67 -9.09 -1.32
C GLN A 35 61.65 -8.52 -2.32
N ARG A 36 62.12 -7.96 -3.45
CA ARG A 36 61.23 -7.51 -4.54
C ARG A 36 60.48 -8.68 -5.17
N LEU A 37 61.14 -9.80 -5.40
CA LEU A 37 60.50 -11.01 -5.92
C LEU A 37 59.45 -11.55 -4.96
N TYR A 38 59.77 -11.70 -3.67
CA TYR A 38 58.78 -12.19 -2.70
C TYR A 38 57.56 -11.26 -2.58
N LYS A 39 57.79 -9.93 -2.55
CA LYS A 39 56.71 -8.94 -2.52
C LYS A 39 55.88 -8.96 -3.80
N PHE A 40 56.50 -9.18 -4.96
CA PHE A 40 55.82 -9.31 -6.24
C PHE A 40 54.95 -10.58 -6.29
N TRP A 41 55.50 -11.73 -5.88
CA TRP A 41 54.76 -12.99 -5.81
C TRP A 41 53.59 -12.92 -4.81
N ALA A 42 53.78 -12.32 -3.64
CA ALA A 42 52.70 -12.09 -2.68
C ALA A 42 51.59 -11.19 -3.24
N ASN A 43 51.95 -10.14 -4.00
CA ASN A 43 50.97 -9.26 -4.65
C ASN A 43 50.22 -9.99 -5.77
N LEU A 44 50.89 -10.85 -6.53
CA LEU A 44 50.28 -11.64 -7.61
C LEU A 44 49.24 -12.63 -7.06
N ILE A 45 49.56 -13.29 -5.94
CA ILE A 45 48.64 -14.20 -5.24
C ILE A 45 47.44 -13.44 -4.67
N PHE A 46 47.67 -12.26 -4.08
CA PHE A 46 46.60 -11.41 -3.54
C PHE A 46 45.66 -10.90 -4.64
N VAL A 47 46.20 -10.52 -5.80
CA VAL A 47 45.40 -10.10 -6.97
C VAL A 47 44.54 -11.25 -7.49
N ASP A 48 45.07 -12.48 -7.58
CA ASP A 48 44.29 -13.67 -8.00
C ASP A 48 43.13 -13.97 -7.04
N GLU A 49 43.36 -13.85 -5.73
CA GLU A 49 42.32 -14.09 -4.72
C GLU A 49 41.22 -13.01 -4.74
N THR A 50 41.60 -11.74 -4.96
CA THR A 50 40.62 -10.66 -5.12
C THR A 50 39.79 -10.78 -6.40
N SER A 51 40.39 -11.23 -7.52
CA SER A 51 39.68 -11.47 -8.78
C SER A 51 38.58 -12.52 -8.61
N LYS A 52 38.87 -13.65 -7.94
CA LYS A 52 37.90 -14.72 -7.72
C LYS A 52 36.69 -14.29 -6.88
N LYS A 53 36.91 -13.43 -5.87
CA LYS A 53 35.81 -12.89 -5.04
C LYS A 53 34.92 -11.92 -5.81
N VAL A 54 35.49 -11.11 -6.70
CA VAL A 54 34.72 -10.21 -7.57
C VAL A 54 33.87 -11.01 -8.55
N ASP A 55 34.40 -12.09 -9.13
CA ASP A 55 33.64 -12.98 -10.02
C ASP A 55 32.49 -13.69 -9.29
N GLU A 56 32.69 -14.10 -8.03
CA GLU A 56 31.64 -14.74 -7.24
C GLU A 56 30.52 -13.75 -6.84
N MET A 57 30.86 -12.49 -6.58
CA MET A 57 29.87 -11.45 -6.32
C MET A 57 29.10 -11.06 -7.60
N ALA A 58 29.77 -10.99 -8.75
CA ALA A 58 29.12 -10.75 -10.04
C ALA A 58 28.13 -11.86 -10.41
N LYS A 59 28.49 -13.13 -10.13
CA LYS A 59 27.57 -14.27 -10.31
C LYS A 59 26.35 -14.20 -9.39
N LYS A 60 26.55 -13.81 -8.12
CA LYS A 60 25.44 -13.63 -7.16
C LYS A 60 24.52 -12.47 -7.56
N GLN A 61 25.05 -11.38 -8.12
CA GLN A 61 24.23 -10.30 -8.66
C GLN A 61 23.37 -10.76 -9.85
N ALA A 62 23.96 -11.48 -10.80
CA ALA A 62 23.22 -12.03 -11.95
C ALA A 62 22.13 -13.04 -11.54
N GLU A 63 22.37 -13.84 -10.49
CA GLU A 63 21.36 -14.76 -9.94
C GLU A 63 20.21 -14.02 -9.24
N ILE A 64 20.49 -12.90 -8.56
CA ILE A 64 19.47 -12.07 -7.92
C ILE A 64 18.61 -11.37 -8.97
N GLU A 65 19.20 -10.83 -10.03
CA GLU A 65 18.46 -10.22 -11.14
C GLU A 65 17.52 -11.23 -11.83
N GLY A 66 18.00 -12.45 -12.08
CA GLY A 66 17.16 -13.50 -12.67
C GLY A 66 15.96 -13.91 -11.78
N LYS A 67 16.16 -13.94 -10.45
CA LYS A 67 15.05 -14.20 -9.51
C LYS A 67 14.07 -13.04 -9.42
N ILE A 68 14.53 -11.81 -9.58
CA ILE A 68 13.66 -10.63 -9.63
C ILE A 68 12.76 -10.69 -10.87
N ASP A 69 13.30 -11.04 -12.04
CA ASP A 69 12.53 -11.20 -13.27
C ASP A 69 11.52 -12.36 -13.20
N GLU A 70 11.85 -13.45 -12.50
CA GLU A 70 10.95 -14.58 -12.26
C GLU A 70 9.79 -14.20 -11.32
N VAL A 71 10.09 -13.42 -10.26
CA VAL A 71 9.09 -12.88 -9.34
C VAL A 71 8.17 -11.88 -10.07
N PHE A 72 8.72 -10.98 -10.90
CA PHE A 72 7.93 -10.06 -11.72
C PHE A 72 7.04 -10.80 -12.72
N ASN A 73 7.55 -11.80 -13.43
CA ASN A 73 6.73 -12.61 -14.35
C ASN A 73 5.64 -13.42 -13.63
N SER A 74 5.92 -13.89 -12.41
CA SER A 74 4.91 -14.57 -11.59
C SER A 74 3.82 -13.59 -11.12
N LEU A 75 4.20 -12.36 -10.77
CA LEU A 75 3.27 -11.25 -10.47
C LEU A 75 2.45 -10.84 -11.71
N GLU A 76 3.05 -10.77 -12.89
CA GLU A 76 2.37 -10.44 -14.15
C GLU A 76 1.34 -11.52 -14.53
N ARG A 77 1.67 -12.80 -14.31
CA ARG A 77 0.75 -13.93 -14.53
C ARG A 77 -0.38 -13.97 -13.51
N LEU A 78 -0.10 -13.67 -12.24
CA LEU A 78 -1.13 -13.51 -11.22
C LEU A 78 -2.02 -12.29 -11.49
N ARG A 79 -1.45 -11.18 -11.98
CA ARG A 79 -2.19 -9.97 -12.37
C ARG A 79 -3.08 -10.23 -13.59
N GLY A 80 -2.58 -10.95 -14.59
CA GLY A 80 -3.33 -11.32 -15.79
C GLY A 80 -4.48 -12.30 -15.52
N GLU A 81 -4.35 -13.19 -14.53
CA GLU A 81 -5.45 -14.08 -14.10
C GLU A 81 -6.48 -13.38 -13.20
N LEU A 82 -6.15 -12.23 -12.61
CA LEU A 82 -7.05 -11.41 -11.80
C LEU A 82 -7.81 -10.35 -12.60
N GLU A 83 -7.39 -10.02 -13.83
CA GLU A 83 -8.10 -9.07 -14.70
C GLU A 83 -9.28 -9.68 -15.49
N GLU A 84 -9.51 -11.00 -15.42
CA GLU A 84 -10.62 -11.69 -16.09
C GLU A 84 -11.64 -12.34 -15.14
N GLN A 85 -11.88 -11.79 -13.94
CA GLN A 85 -13.10 -12.13 -13.21
C GLN A 85 -14.17 -11.06 -13.44
N PRO A 86 -15.31 -11.39 -14.09
CA PRO A 86 -16.42 -10.47 -14.19
C PRO A 86 -16.92 -10.18 -12.77
N ASP A 87 -16.81 -8.92 -12.34
CA ASP A 87 -17.31 -8.32 -11.10
C ASP A 87 -18.62 -8.99 -10.64
N LYS A 88 -18.49 -10.07 -9.87
CA LYS A 88 -19.56 -10.54 -8.99
C LYS A 88 -19.41 -9.67 -7.77
N LEU A 89 -20.37 -8.76 -7.55
CA LEU A 89 -20.52 -7.99 -6.32
C LEU A 89 -20.08 -8.84 -5.12
N GLY A 90 -18.85 -8.59 -4.64
CA GLY A 90 -18.33 -9.29 -3.49
C GLY A 90 -19.02 -8.73 -2.26
N TRP A 91 -19.35 -9.59 -1.29
CA TRP A 91 -19.78 -9.13 0.03
C TRP A 91 -18.76 -8.17 0.66
N ASP A 92 -17.48 -8.31 0.29
CA ASP A 92 -16.39 -7.43 0.71
C ASP A 92 -16.53 -6.02 0.12
N ASP A 93 -16.94 -5.89 -1.15
CA ASP A 93 -17.14 -4.59 -1.81
C ASP A 93 -18.28 -3.81 -1.14
N ILE A 94 -19.41 -4.50 -0.90
CA ILE A 94 -20.56 -3.91 -0.22
C ILE A 94 -20.18 -3.47 1.19
N THR A 95 -19.44 -4.29 1.93
CA THR A 95 -18.99 -3.96 3.29
C THR A 95 -18.08 -2.74 3.28
N GLN A 96 -17.19 -2.64 2.31
CA GLN A 96 -16.27 -1.52 2.15
C GLN A 96 -16.99 -0.21 1.80
N GLU A 97 -17.96 -0.26 0.88
CA GLU A 97 -18.83 0.87 0.54
C GLU A 97 -19.63 1.35 1.76
N ILE A 98 -20.17 0.42 2.57
CA ILE A 98 -20.89 0.74 3.81
C ILE A 98 -19.97 1.42 4.83
N ILE A 99 -18.77 0.88 5.05
CA ILE A 99 -17.80 1.46 6.00
C ILE A 99 -17.41 2.87 5.56
N GLY A 100 -17.14 3.08 4.27
CA GLY A 100 -16.83 4.39 3.71
C GLY A 100 -17.99 5.38 3.88
N ALA A 101 -19.21 4.94 3.55
CA ALA A 101 -20.42 5.74 3.71
C ALA A 101 -20.65 6.19 5.15
N ILE A 102 -20.59 5.26 6.11
CA ILE A 102 -20.76 5.57 7.53
C ILE A 102 -19.66 6.52 7.99
N SER A 103 -18.39 6.21 7.70
CA SER A 103 -17.25 6.99 8.19
C SER A 103 -17.32 8.46 7.78
N PHE A 104 -17.80 8.74 6.56
CA PHE A 104 -17.98 10.11 6.09
C PHE A 104 -19.28 10.74 6.55
N ALA A 105 -20.41 10.03 6.55
CA ALA A 105 -21.70 10.60 6.92
C ALA A 105 -21.87 10.85 8.43
N PHE A 106 -21.22 10.01 9.25
CA PHE A 106 -21.34 10.05 10.71
C PHE A 106 -21.01 11.40 11.36
N PRO A 107 -19.87 12.06 11.09
CA PRO A 107 -19.56 13.36 11.70
C PRO A 107 -20.58 14.44 11.32
N PHE A 108 -21.17 14.36 10.12
CA PHE A 108 -22.18 15.31 9.65
C PHE A 108 -23.56 15.04 10.25
N LEU A 109 -23.87 13.80 10.61
CA LEU A 109 -25.14 13.47 11.26
C LEU A 109 -25.37 14.27 12.56
N PHE A 110 -24.30 14.59 13.29
CA PHE A 110 -24.44 15.30 14.56
C PHE A 110 -24.37 16.82 14.43
N THR A 111 -24.32 17.37 13.21
CA THR A 111 -24.33 18.83 13.01
C THR A 111 -25.76 19.34 12.94
N GLY A 112 -26.10 20.27 13.85
CA GLY A 112 -27.44 20.89 13.91
C GLY A 112 -27.82 21.60 12.61
N GLU A 113 -26.84 22.25 11.98
CA GLU A 113 -26.98 23.04 10.76
C GLU A 113 -27.59 22.25 9.58
N LEU A 114 -27.22 20.98 9.43
CA LEU A 114 -27.75 20.16 8.34
C LEU A 114 -29.24 19.88 8.48
N TRP A 115 -29.72 19.76 9.73
CA TRP A 115 -31.12 19.55 10.01
C TRP A 115 -31.94 20.82 9.75
N GLU A 116 -31.40 21.99 10.06
CA GLU A 116 -32.03 23.27 9.75
C GLU A 116 -32.16 23.47 8.23
N ILE A 117 -31.07 23.23 7.49
CA ILE A 117 -31.08 23.28 6.02
C ILE A 117 -32.09 22.28 5.44
N ALA A 118 -32.17 21.07 5.99
CA ALA A 118 -33.12 20.05 5.54
C ALA A 118 -34.60 20.45 5.74
N LYS A 119 -34.90 21.28 6.75
CA LYS A 119 -36.26 21.80 7.01
C LYS A 119 -36.66 22.90 6.05
N GLU A 120 -35.70 23.77 5.72
CA GLU A 120 -35.94 24.96 4.90
C GLU A 120 -35.91 24.66 3.39
N ILE A 121 -35.17 23.63 2.99
CA ILE A 121 -35.03 23.29 1.58
C ILE A 121 -36.33 22.70 1.01
N SER A 122 -36.72 23.15 -0.18
CA SER A 122 -37.80 22.53 -0.94
C SER A 122 -37.35 21.20 -1.54
N LEU A 123 -38.30 20.29 -1.78
CA LEU A 123 -38.03 18.99 -2.39
C LEU A 123 -37.29 19.12 -3.74
N GLU A 124 -37.69 20.09 -4.56
CA GLU A 124 -37.07 20.37 -5.87
C GLU A 124 -35.58 20.72 -5.75
N ARG A 125 -35.22 21.54 -4.76
CA ARG A 125 -33.82 21.92 -4.50
C ARG A 125 -33.02 20.73 -3.97
N SER A 126 -33.62 19.91 -3.12
CA SER A 126 -32.98 18.67 -2.65
C SER A 126 -32.72 17.71 -3.81
N LEU A 127 -33.67 17.58 -4.76
CA LEU A 127 -33.50 16.77 -5.95
C LEU A 127 -32.37 17.30 -6.85
N ALA A 128 -32.23 18.62 -6.97
CA ALA A 128 -31.10 19.21 -7.69
C ALA A 128 -29.75 18.85 -7.03
N ILE A 129 -29.65 18.90 -5.70
CA ILE A 129 -28.46 18.45 -4.95
C ILE A 129 -28.18 16.97 -5.22
N PHE A 130 -29.22 16.13 -5.22
CA PHE A 130 -29.08 14.71 -5.56
C PHE A 130 -28.52 14.53 -6.98
N ILE A 131 -29.08 15.22 -7.98
CA ILE A 131 -28.62 15.12 -9.37
C ILE A 131 -27.15 15.55 -9.48
N ILE A 132 -26.76 16.65 -8.85
CA ILE A 132 -25.36 17.10 -8.82
C ILE A 132 -24.46 16.04 -8.19
N THR A 133 -24.90 15.45 -7.07
CA THR A 133 -24.17 14.37 -6.38
C THR A 133 -23.98 13.15 -7.28
N VAL A 134 -25.02 12.73 -7.99
CA VAL A 134 -24.97 11.61 -8.94
C VAL A 134 -24.03 11.93 -10.11
N VAL A 135 -24.06 13.15 -10.64
CA VAL A 135 -23.15 13.58 -11.70
C VAL A 135 -21.70 13.55 -11.22
N ILE A 136 -21.41 14.06 -10.03
CA ILE A 136 -20.08 14.01 -9.44
C ILE A 136 -19.64 12.57 -9.26
N ALA A 137 -20.48 11.72 -8.65
CA ALA A 137 -20.20 10.30 -8.46
C ALA A 137 -19.92 9.58 -9.78
N TYR A 138 -20.72 9.85 -10.81
CA TYR A 138 -20.52 9.32 -12.16
C TYR A 138 -19.17 9.77 -12.74
N LEU A 139 -18.82 11.05 -12.62
CA LEU A 139 -17.53 11.57 -13.07
C LEU A 139 -16.37 10.91 -12.33
N PHE A 140 -16.46 10.72 -11.01
CA PHE A 140 -15.42 10.04 -10.24
C PHE A 140 -15.23 8.60 -10.70
N ILE A 141 -16.31 7.82 -10.84
CA ILE A 141 -16.20 6.41 -11.24
C ILE A 141 -15.69 6.26 -12.68
N THR A 142 -16.16 7.11 -13.60
CA THR A 142 -15.79 7.03 -15.02
C THR A 142 -14.40 7.60 -15.30
N LYS A 143 -14.00 8.69 -14.64
CA LYS A 143 -12.69 9.32 -14.82
C LYS A 143 -11.59 8.70 -13.99
N SER A 144 -11.88 8.06 -12.86
CA SER A 144 -10.83 7.36 -12.09
C SER A 144 -10.27 6.14 -12.84
N LYS A 145 -11.02 5.58 -13.81
CA LYS A 145 -10.56 4.50 -14.71
C LYS A 145 -9.72 5.00 -15.90
N ILE A 146 -8.82 5.97 -15.69
CA ILE A 146 -7.99 6.61 -16.75
C ILE A 146 -7.00 5.66 -17.46
N GLY A 147 -6.90 4.38 -17.07
CA GLY A 147 -5.96 3.41 -17.68
C GLY A 147 -6.52 2.41 -18.70
N ASN A 148 -7.84 2.16 -18.77
CA ASN A 148 -8.36 1.01 -19.54
C ASN A 148 -9.57 1.34 -20.44
N LEU A 149 -9.49 2.48 -21.14
CA LEU A 149 -10.50 2.91 -22.10
C LEU A 149 -10.35 2.19 -23.44
N LYS A 150 -10.81 0.93 -23.52
CA LYS A 150 -11.47 0.48 -24.75
C LYS A 150 -12.75 1.31 -24.87
N LYS A 151 -12.82 2.12 -25.93
CA LYS A 151 -13.98 2.90 -26.36
C LYS A 151 -15.25 2.04 -26.30
N GLU A 152 -16.10 2.19 -25.28
CA GLU A 152 -17.52 1.83 -25.41
C GLU A 152 -18.40 2.82 -24.64
N THR A 153 -19.17 3.61 -25.42
CA THR A 153 -20.41 4.33 -25.07
C THR A 153 -20.45 5.19 -23.80
N LEU A 154 -20.41 6.51 -23.99
CA LEU A 154 -20.52 7.59 -22.98
C LEU A 154 -21.82 7.60 -22.14
N PHE A 155 -22.77 6.69 -22.40
CA PHE A 155 -24.14 6.71 -21.86
C PHE A 155 -24.51 5.47 -21.03
N TYR A 156 -23.57 4.56 -20.78
CA TYR A 156 -23.85 3.40 -19.93
C TYR A 156 -23.64 3.77 -18.46
N ILE A 157 -24.74 3.81 -17.69
CA ILE A 157 -24.68 3.97 -16.24
C ILE A 157 -23.99 2.71 -15.67
N PRO A 158 -22.80 2.83 -15.06
CA PRO A 158 -22.11 1.66 -14.53
C PRO A 158 -22.96 1.09 -13.39
N ARG A 159 -23.18 -0.24 -13.39
CA ARG A 159 -23.95 -0.93 -12.33
C ARG A 159 -23.40 -0.62 -10.93
N ARG A 160 -22.08 -0.39 -10.83
CA ARG A 160 -21.37 0.04 -9.61
C ARG A 160 -21.80 1.41 -9.08
N LEU A 161 -22.15 2.37 -9.94
CA LEU A 161 -22.68 3.66 -9.47
C LEU A 161 -24.03 3.46 -8.75
N LEU A 162 -24.87 2.57 -9.29
CA LEU A 162 -26.18 2.30 -8.71
C LEU A 162 -26.05 1.62 -7.34
N THR A 163 -25.13 0.67 -7.16
CA THR A 163 -24.91 -0.02 -5.88
C THR A 163 -24.43 0.95 -4.81
N VAL A 164 -23.43 1.79 -5.12
CA VAL A 164 -22.92 2.82 -4.22
C VAL A 164 -24.04 3.79 -3.82
N LEU A 165 -24.83 4.28 -4.77
CA LEU A 165 -25.94 5.19 -4.48
C LEU A 165 -26.98 4.54 -3.57
N VAL A 166 -27.41 3.30 -3.87
CA VAL A 166 -28.41 2.60 -3.06
C VAL A 166 -27.89 2.37 -1.64
N ILE A 167 -26.66 1.89 -1.49
CA ILE A 167 -26.04 1.65 -0.18
C ILE A 167 -25.93 2.96 0.60
N ALA A 168 -25.41 4.01 -0.01
CA ALA A 168 -25.27 5.32 0.63
C ALA A 168 -26.63 5.88 1.08
N TYR A 169 -27.68 5.75 0.27
CA TYR A 169 -29.03 6.17 0.65
C TYR A 169 -29.62 5.34 1.79
N LEU A 170 -29.46 4.02 1.74
CA LEU A 170 -29.93 3.12 2.80
C LEU A 170 -29.21 3.39 4.13
N ILE A 171 -27.89 3.61 4.08
CA ILE A 171 -27.10 3.95 5.26
C ILE A 171 -27.54 5.30 5.82
N SER A 172 -27.68 6.34 5.00
CA SER A 172 -28.13 7.66 5.47
C SER A 172 -29.52 7.61 6.10
N ALA A 173 -30.49 6.99 5.43
CA ALA A 173 -31.84 6.82 5.96
C ALA A 173 -31.83 5.99 7.26
N GLY A 174 -31.05 4.91 7.28
CA GLY A 174 -30.87 4.03 8.43
C GLY A 174 -30.26 4.76 9.63
N MET A 175 -29.27 5.62 9.41
CA MET A 175 -28.65 6.43 10.47
C MET A 175 -29.63 7.45 11.04
N ILE A 176 -30.36 8.19 10.19
CA ILE A 176 -31.37 9.16 10.65
C ILE A 176 -32.45 8.45 11.48
N TYR A 177 -32.86 7.25 11.06
CA TYR A 177 -33.84 6.43 11.76
C TYR A 177 -33.30 5.89 13.09
N LEU A 178 -32.11 5.28 13.08
CA LEU A 178 -31.47 4.66 14.25
C LEU A 178 -31.22 5.68 15.38
N TYR A 179 -30.74 6.88 15.01
CA TYR A 179 -30.47 7.94 15.98
C TYR A 179 -31.72 8.72 16.41
N GLY A 180 -32.91 8.36 15.91
CA GLY A 180 -34.17 8.99 16.31
C GLY A 180 -34.27 10.47 15.94
N ILE A 181 -33.47 10.93 14.97
CA ILE A 181 -33.40 12.35 14.58
C ILE A 181 -34.76 12.82 14.04
N TYR A 182 -35.54 11.91 13.45
CA TYR A 182 -36.91 12.19 13.02
C TYR A 182 -37.80 12.74 14.16
N ILE A 183 -37.62 12.25 15.39
CA ILE A 183 -38.36 12.70 16.57
C ILE A 183 -37.80 14.02 17.07
N VAL A 184 -36.47 14.10 17.22
CA VAL A 184 -35.78 15.25 17.81
C VAL A 184 -35.96 16.51 16.95
N ALA A 185 -35.93 16.34 15.63
CA ALA A 185 -36.07 17.44 14.68
C ALA A 185 -37.53 17.73 14.29
N HIS A 186 -38.53 16.94 14.73
CA HIS A 186 -39.94 17.07 14.32
C HIS A 186 -40.12 17.10 12.79
N PHE A 187 -39.52 16.14 12.08
CA PHE A 187 -39.58 16.11 10.61
C PHE A 187 -40.94 15.64 10.07
N THR A 188 -41.39 16.29 9.01
CA THR A 188 -42.41 15.75 8.09
C THR A 188 -41.77 14.75 7.11
N THR A 189 -42.57 13.92 6.44
CA THR A 189 -42.07 12.91 5.47
C THR A 189 -41.20 13.52 4.38
N THR A 190 -41.55 14.70 3.88
CA THR A 190 -40.76 15.42 2.87
C THR A 190 -39.41 15.89 3.42
N GLN A 191 -39.39 16.40 4.65
CA GLN A 191 -38.15 16.85 5.28
C GLN A 191 -37.24 15.68 5.61
N PHE A 192 -37.78 14.51 5.95
CA PHE A 192 -37.00 13.28 6.11
C PHE A 192 -36.30 12.88 4.80
N ILE A 193 -36.98 13.00 3.66
CA ILE A 193 -36.39 12.73 2.35
C ILE A 193 -35.30 13.75 2.04
N ASN A 194 -35.55 15.04 2.25
CA ASN A 194 -34.56 16.10 2.04
C ASN A 194 -33.30 15.89 2.89
N ALA A 195 -33.50 15.55 4.17
CA ALA A 195 -32.45 15.22 5.12
C ALA A 195 -31.64 14.01 4.67
N THR A 196 -32.31 12.95 4.21
CA THR A 196 -31.66 11.74 3.68
C THR A 196 -30.81 12.09 2.47
N ILE A 197 -31.33 12.89 1.53
CA ILE A 197 -30.60 13.33 0.34
C ILE A 197 -29.34 14.11 0.75
N LEU A 198 -29.45 15.06 1.68
CA LEU A 198 -28.32 15.86 2.13
C LEU A 198 -27.21 15.01 2.77
N ILE A 199 -27.57 14.10 3.67
CA ILE A 199 -26.60 13.19 4.33
C ILE A 199 -26.02 12.19 3.32
N SER A 200 -26.84 11.70 2.38
CA SER A 200 -26.39 10.78 1.33
C SER A 200 -25.28 11.36 0.47
N THR A 201 -25.21 12.68 0.29
CA THR A 201 -24.10 13.31 -0.44
C THR A 201 -22.74 12.97 0.17
N PHE A 202 -22.62 13.08 1.50
CA PHE A 202 -21.39 12.74 2.21
C PHE A 202 -21.14 11.24 2.22
N ALA A 203 -22.20 10.43 2.39
CA ALA A 203 -22.12 8.98 2.33
C ALA A 203 -21.62 8.47 0.97
N VAL A 204 -22.11 9.05 -0.13
CA VAL A 204 -21.71 8.69 -1.50
C VAL A 204 -20.23 9.02 -1.72
N ILE A 205 -19.76 10.19 -1.28
CA ILE A 205 -18.34 10.55 -1.37
C ILE A 205 -17.48 9.54 -0.60
N GLY A 206 -17.89 9.17 0.62
CA GLY A 206 -17.17 8.19 1.43
C GLY A 206 -17.14 6.80 0.81
N ALA A 207 -18.27 6.30 0.31
CA ALA A 207 -18.35 5.01 -0.36
C ALA A 207 -17.42 4.95 -1.58
N ILE A 208 -17.46 5.99 -2.44
CA ILE A 208 -16.59 6.07 -3.63
C ILE A 208 -15.12 6.20 -3.24
N ALA A 209 -14.81 7.01 -2.22
CA ALA A 209 -13.42 7.22 -1.79
C ALA A 209 -12.77 5.91 -1.33
N VAL A 210 -13.47 5.11 -0.55
CA VAL A 210 -12.95 3.82 -0.09
C VAL A 210 -12.93 2.81 -1.26
N ASP A 211 -13.93 2.84 -2.15
CA ASP A 211 -13.97 2.02 -3.36
C ASP A 211 -12.78 2.27 -4.32
N MET A 212 -12.28 3.50 -4.37
CA MET A 212 -11.12 3.90 -5.21
C MET A 212 -9.75 3.49 -4.65
N VAL A 213 -9.64 3.21 -3.36
CA VAL A 213 -8.37 2.78 -2.72
C VAL A 213 -8.06 1.31 -3.03
N LYS A 214 -9.04 0.56 -3.53
CA LYS A 214 -8.91 -0.84 -3.94
C LYS A 214 -8.39 -0.96 -5.37
#